data_AF-A0A924YTI5-F1
#
_entry.id   AF-A0A924YTI5-F1
#
_cell.length_a   1.000
_cell.length_b   1.000
_cell.length_c   1.000
_cell.angle_alpha   90.00
_cell.angle_beta   90.00
_cell.angle_gamma   90.00
#
_symmetry.space_group_name_H-M   'P 1'
#
loop_
_entity.id
_entity.type
_entity.pdbx_description
1 polymer ?
#
loop_
_entity_poly.entity_id
_entity_poly.type
_entity_poly.pdbx_seq_one_letter_code
_entity_poly.pdbx_strand_id
1 'polypeptide(L)'
;MQVLGLDIGGANIKAATETAEALSVPLEIWRSPDRLVDTLVPIMNRFSAAEMLAVTMTAELADCFATKADGIDRVLRTVEVVAGKRPIRVWQTSGEFVSTQEARDESTLTA
;
A
#
# COMPACT_ATOMS: atom_id res chain seq x y z
N MET A 1 -4.77 -10.17 -16.87
CA MET A 1 -4.31 -9.12 -15.96
C MET A 1 -5.10 -9.20 -14.67
N GLN A 2 -4.55 -9.91 -13.68
CA GLN A 2 -5.09 -9.95 -12.32
C GLN A 2 -4.55 -8.76 -11.52
N VAL A 3 -5.42 -8.08 -10.77
CA VAL A 3 -5.04 -6.90 -9.97
C VAL A 3 -5.17 -7.23 -8.50
N LEU A 4 -4.11 -6.95 -7.74
CA LEU A 4 -4.19 -6.99 -6.28
C LEU A 4 -4.53 -5.59 -5.75
N GLY A 5 -5.73 -5.45 -5.21
CA GLY A 5 -6.08 -4.33 -4.35
C GLY A 5 -5.37 -4.46 -3.01
N LEU A 6 -4.66 -3.42 -2.58
CA LEU A 6 -3.89 -3.39 -1.35
C LEU A 6 -4.25 -2.10 -0.57
N ASP A 7 -4.90 -2.27 0.57
CA ASP A 7 -5.22 -1.19 1.52
C ASP A 7 -4.21 -1.25 2.68
N ILE A 8 -3.29 -0.29 2.69
CA ILE A 8 -2.29 -0.12 3.74
C ILE A 8 -2.88 0.77 4.83
N GLY A 9 -3.58 0.16 5.78
CA GLY A 9 -4.13 0.86 6.93
C GLY A 9 -3.17 0.95 8.11
N GLY A 10 -3.36 1.94 8.97
CA GLY A 10 -2.52 2.14 10.15
C GLY A 10 -2.55 0.97 11.15
N ALA A 11 -3.65 0.22 11.20
CA ALA A 11 -3.86 -0.90 12.13
C ALA A 11 -3.95 -2.29 11.46
N ASN A 12 -4.29 -2.32 10.18
CA ASN A 12 -4.51 -3.55 9.42
C ASN A 12 -4.11 -3.33 7.97
N ILE A 13 -3.47 -4.33 7.39
CA ILE A 13 -3.26 -4.45 5.95
C ILE A 13 -4.35 -5.33 5.37
N LYS A 14 -5.01 -4.87 4.31
CA LYS A 14 -6.01 -5.67 3.59
C LYS A 14 -5.59 -5.86 2.16
N ALA A 15 -5.87 -7.04 1.64
CA ALA A 15 -5.57 -7.37 0.26
C ALA A 15 -6.75 -8.13 -0.36
N ALA A 16 -7.09 -7.79 -1.60
CA ALA A 16 -8.21 -8.41 -2.31
C ALA A 16 -7.97 -8.46 -3.82
N THR A 17 -8.53 -9.47 -4.47
CA THR A 17 -8.54 -9.62 -5.94
C THR A 17 -9.96 -9.46 -6.48
N GLU A 18 -10.09 -9.21 -7.78
CA GLU A 18 -11.37 -9.18 -8.47
C GLU A 18 -12.12 -10.53 -8.44
N THR A 19 -11.41 -11.62 -8.14
CA THR A 19 -11.93 -12.98 -8.06
C THR A 19 -12.43 -13.38 -6.66
N ALA A 20 -12.74 -12.40 -5.81
CA ALA A 20 -13.28 -12.58 -4.45
C ALA A 20 -12.34 -13.24 -3.42
N GLU A 21 -11.05 -13.41 -3.72
CA GLU A 21 -10.07 -13.74 -2.68
C GLU A 21 -9.71 -12.47 -1.91
N ALA A 22 -9.84 -12.52 -0.58
CA ALA A 22 -9.49 -11.40 0.30
C ALA A 22 -8.85 -11.89 1.61
N LEU A 23 -8.00 -11.04 2.20
CA LEU A 23 -7.44 -11.24 3.53
C LEU A 23 -7.28 -9.92 4.27
N SER A 24 -7.23 -10.00 5.60
CA SER A 24 -6.89 -8.89 6.49
C SER A 24 -5.84 -9.37 7.49
N VAL A 25 -4.74 -8.65 7.62
CA VAL A 25 -3.64 -8.96 8.54
C VAL A 25 -3.44 -7.78 9.48
N PRO A 26 -3.45 -8.01 10.81
CA PRO A 26 -3.21 -6.94 11.77
C PRO A 26 -1.76 -6.47 11.71
N LEU A 27 -1.57 -5.15 11.69
CA LEU A 27 -0.27 -4.48 11.81
C LEU A 27 -0.49 -3.07 12.36
N GLU A 28 -0.04 -2.84 13.60
CA GLU A 28 -0.04 -1.52 14.22
C GLU A 28 1.18 -0.72 13.73
N ILE A 29 1.06 -0.06 12.58
CA ILE A 29 2.16 0.67 11.93
C ILE A 29 2.73 1.75 12.86
N TRP A 30 1.90 2.41 13.67
CA TRP A 30 2.36 3.42 14.63
C TRP A 30 3.30 2.86 15.72
N ARG A 31 3.27 1.55 15.99
CA ARG A 31 4.20 0.89 16.94
C ARG A 31 5.36 0.19 16.27
N SER A 32 5.16 -0.28 15.05
CA SER A 32 6.12 -1.17 14.38
C SER A 32 6.18 -0.88 12.87
N PRO A 33 6.57 0.34 12.46
CA PRO A 33 6.55 0.74 11.04
C PRO A 33 7.52 -0.10 10.20
N ASP A 34 8.61 -0.59 10.78
CA ASP A 34 9.62 -1.41 10.10
C ASP A 34 9.13 -2.83 9.77
N ARG A 35 8.02 -3.28 10.39
CA ARG A 35 7.41 -4.58 10.13
C ARG A 35 6.59 -4.62 8.84
N LEU A 36 6.37 -3.49 8.18
CA LEU A 36 5.51 -3.42 7.00
C LEU A 36 6.02 -4.33 5.86
N VAL A 37 7.33 -4.33 5.59
CA VAL A 37 7.94 -5.21 4.56
C VAL A 37 7.68 -6.68 4.89
N ASP A 38 8.00 -7.08 6.14
CA ASP A 38 7.83 -8.46 6.61
C ASP A 38 6.38 -8.93 6.56
N THR A 39 5.42 -8.02 6.79
CA THR A 39 3.99 -8.29 6.67
C THR A 39 3.53 -8.40 5.21
N LEU A 40 4.07 -7.59 4.31
CA LEU A 40 3.68 -7.60 2.90
C LEU A 40 4.25 -8.78 2.13
N VAL A 41 5.44 -9.29 2.46
CA VAL A 41 6.05 -10.41 1.73
C VAL A 41 5.16 -11.67 1.68
N PRO A 42 4.60 -12.18 2.80
CA PRO A 42 3.66 -13.31 2.77
C PRO A 42 2.38 -13.02 1.98
N ILE A 43 1.87 -11.78 2.05
CA ILE A 43 0.70 -11.36 1.26
C ILE A 43 1.03 -11.44 -0.23
N MET A 44 2.19 -10.92 -0.64
CA MET A 44 2.62 -10.96 -2.04
C MET A 44 2.86 -12.37 -2.56
N ASN A 45 3.32 -13.30 -1.70
CA ASN A 45 3.47 -14.71 -2.07
C ASN A 45 2.11 -15.39 -2.29
N ARG A 46 1.13 -15.09 -1.43
CA ARG A 46 -0.22 -15.62 -1.56
C ARG A 46 -0.89 -15.16 -2.85
N PHE A 47 -0.75 -13.88 -3.19
CA PHE A 47 -1.28 -13.28 -4.41
C PHE A 47 -0.24 -13.20 -5.54
N SER A 48 0.60 -14.24 -5.69
CA SER A 48 1.72 -14.23 -6.63
C SER A 48 1.30 -14.15 -8.11
N ALA A 49 0.06 -14.53 -8.43
CA ALA A 49 -0.50 -14.41 -9.77
C ALA A 49 -0.90 -12.97 -10.17
N ALA A 50 -0.95 -12.04 -9.21
CA ALA A 50 -1.26 -10.63 -9.49
C ALA A 50 -0.17 -9.98 -10.35
N GLU A 51 -0.59 -9.35 -11.44
CA GLU A 51 0.30 -8.70 -12.42
C GLU A 51 0.50 -7.21 -12.11
N MET A 52 -0.39 -6.61 -11.30
CA MET A 52 -0.39 -5.19 -10.92
C MET A 52 -0.91 -5.01 -9.49
N LEU A 53 -0.42 -3.97 -8.81
CA LEU A 53 -0.93 -3.54 -7.51
C LEU A 53 -1.74 -2.26 -7.64
N ALA A 54 -2.98 -2.28 -7.16
CA ALA A 54 -3.81 -1.10 -6.94
C ALA A 54 -3.77 -0.79 -5.43
N VAL A 55 -3.18 0.35 -5.06
CA VAL A 55 -2.81 0.66 -3.68
C VAL A 55 -3.61 1.86 -3.18
N THR A 56 -4.16 1.75 -1.99
CA THR A 56 -4.73 2.85 -1.21
C THR A 56 -4.11 2.79 0.20
N MET A 57 -4.08 3.89 0.92
CA MET A 57 -3.44 3.93 2.22
C MET A 57 -4.14 4.87 3.19
N THR A 58 -4.33 4.40 4.42
CA THR A 58 -4.69 5.27 5.55
C THR A 58 -3.60 5.28 6.63
N ALA A 59 -2.52 4.53 6.40
CA ALA A 59 -1.37 4.45 7.29
C ALA A 59 -0.47 5.69 7.27
N GLU A 60 -0.53 6.50 6.22
CA GLU A 60 0.30 7.69 6.06
C GLU A 60 0.07 8.74 7.16
N LEU A 61 -1.07 8.65 7.86
CA LEU A 61 -1.42 9.47 9.02
C LEU A 61 -1.06 8.83 10.37
N ALA A 62 -0.35 7.70 10.38
CA ALA A 62 0.07 7.07 11.63
C ALA A 62 1.03 7.98 12.41
N ASP A 63 0.84 8.04 13.74
CA ASP A 63 1.59 8.93 14.65
C ASP A 63 3.12 8.72 14.64
N CYS A 64 3.62 7.63 14.06
CA CYS A 64 5.05 7.37 13.90
C CYS A 64 5.71 8.19 12.78
N PHE A 65 4.92 8.85 11.91
CA PHE A 65 5.42 9.66 10.80
C PHE A 65 5.39 11.14 11.16
N ALA A 66 6.44 11.87 10.80
CA ALA A 66 6.55 13.29 11.13
C ALA A 66 5.55 14.15 10.32
N THR A 67 5.27 13.75 9.08
CA THR A 67 4.28 14.38 8.21
C THR A 67 3.53 13.33 7.39
N LYS A 68 2.38 13.71 6.83
CA LYS A 68 1.65 12.89 5.83
C LYS A 68 2.55 12.48 4.66
N ALA A 69 3.35 13.41 4.14
CA ALA A 69 4.26 13.15 3.03
C ALA A 69 5.34 12.10 3.40
N ASP A 70 5.88 12.17 4.62
CA ASP A 70 6.83 11.15 5.11
C ASP A 70 6.17 9.78 5.22
N GLY A 71 4.92 9.72 5.69
CA GLY A 71 4.13 8.50 5.76
C GLY A 71 3.89 7.88 4.38
N ILE A 72 3.47 8.69 3.40
CA ILE A 72 3.28 8.27 2.01
C ILE A 72 4.58 7.70 1.45
N ASP A 73 5.69 8.42 1.57
CA ASP A 73 6.97 7.97 1.03
C ASP A 73 7.43 6.65 1.68
N ARG A 74 7.26 6.50 3.00
CA ARG A 74 7.63 5.26 3.70
C ARG A 74 6.79 4.06 3.28
N VAL A 75 5.48 4.26 3.13
CA VAL A 75 4.55 3.22 2.63
C VAL A 75 4.90 2.86 1.19
N LEU A 76 5.02 3.84 0.29
CA LEU A 76 5.28 3.58 -1.12
C LEU A 76 6.63 2.93 -1.37
N ARG A 77 7.69 3.33 -0.67
CA ARG A 77 9.00 2.64 -0.76
C ARG A 77 8.88 1.16 -0.38
N THR A 78 8.10 0.87 0.66
CA THR A 78 7.88 -0.52 1.10
C THR A 78 7.09 -1.32 0.06
N VAL A 79 6.05 -0.71 -0.52
CA VAL A 79 5.26 -1.31 -1.60
C VAL A 79 6.13 -1.55 -2.84
N GLU A 80 6.96 -0.59 -3.23
CA GLU A 80 7.89 -0.69 -4.37
C GLU A 80 8.87 -1.87 -4.20
N VAL A 81 9.41 -2.07 -2.99
CA VAL A 81 10.26 -3.21 -2.68
C VAL A 81 9.55 -4.54 -2.90
N VAL A 82 8.32 -4.70 -2.40
CA VAL A 82 7.60 -5.98 -2.50
C VAL A 82 6.92 -6.18 -3.85
N ALA A 83 6.62 -5.11 -4.59
CA ALA A 83 6.04 -5.19 -5.92
C ALA A 83 7.01 -5.78 -6.95
N GLY A 84 8.32 -5.59 -6.76
CA GLY A 84 9.33 -6.04 -7.71
C GLY A 84 9.13 -5.33 -9.07
N LYS A 85 8.83 -6.11 -10.13
CA LYS A 85 8.59 -5.55 -11.47
C LYS A 85 7.12 -5.22 -11.77
N ARG A 86 6.20 -5.56 -10.86
CA ARG A 86 4.77 -5.34 -11.05
C ARG A 86 4.47 -3.84 -11.00
N PRO A 87 3.68 -3.29 -11.94
CA PRO A 87 3.26 -1.90 -11.88
C PRO A 87 2.46 -1.62 -10.60
N ILE A 88 2.64 -0.42 -10.08
CA ILE A 88 1.88 0.10 -8.94
C ILE A 88 1.02 1.25 -9.44
N ARG A 89 -0.24 1.28 -9.00
CA ARG A 89 -1.18 2.38 -9.19
C ARG A 89 -1.75 2.77 -7.85
N VAL A 90 -1.56 4.03 -7.47
CA VAL A 90 -1.97 4.57 -6.17
C VAL A 90 -3.28 5.31 -6.35
N TRP A 91 -4.26 5.00 -5.53
CA TRP A 91 -5.54 5.68 -5.50
C TRP A 91 -5.38 7.06 -4.85
N GLN A 92 -6.06 8.06 -5.39
CA GLN A 92 -6.15 9.38 -4.80
C GLN A 92 -7.60 9.72 -4.46
N THR A 93 -7.79 10.65 -3.53
CA THR A 93 -9.09 11.21 -3.14
C THR A 93 -9.79 11.96 -4.29
N SER A 94 -9.05 12.30 -5.36
CA SER A 94 -9.58 12.82 -6.63
C SER A 94 -10.39 11.79 -7.43
N GLY A 95 -10.29 10.50 -7.09
CA GLY A 95 -10.95 9.42 -7.81
C GLY A 95 -10.12 8.82 -8.94
N GLU A 96 -8.82 9.10 -8.98
CA GLU A 96 -7.91 8.66 -10.03
C GLU A 96 -6.80 7.74 -9.49
N PHE A 97 -6.27 6.89 -10.38
CA PHE A 97 -5.09 6.07 -10.11
C PHE A 97 -3.87 6.70 -10.75
N VAL A 98 -2.85 6.99 -9.94
CA VAL A 98 -1.62 7.66 -10.35
C VAL A 98 -0.39 6.76 -10.13
N SER A 99 0.76 7.17 -10.65
CA SER A 99 2.05 6.54 -10.34
C SER A 99 2.50 6.82 -8.90
N THR A 100 3.47 6.07 -8.41
CA THR A 100 4.05 6.30 -7.07
C THR A 100 4.81 7.63 -6.99
N GLN A 101 5.28 8.17 -8.11
CA GLN A 101 5.91 9.49 -8.14
C GLN A 101 4.87 10.60 -8.02
N GLU A 102 3.82 10.55 -8.84
CA GLU A 102 2.70 11.51 -8.78
C GLU A 102 2.03 11.51 -7.40
N ALA A 103 1.85 10.33 -6.77
CA ALA A 103 1.32 10.24 -5.41
C ALA A 103 2.22 10.94 -4.35
N ARG A 104 3.54 10.96 -4.55
CA ARG A 104 4.45 11.72 -3.67
C ARG A 104 4.34 13.22 -3.95
N ASP A 105 4.32 13.60 -5.21
CA ASP A 105 4.26 14.99 -5.65
C ASP A 105 2.93 15.65 -5.23
N GLU A 106 1.84 14.89 -5.24
CA GLU A 106 0.49 15.32 -4.90
C GLU A 106 0.00 14.73 -3.56
N SER A 107 0.89 14.68 -2.57
CA SER A 107 0.65 14.05 -1.25
C SER A 107 -0.64 14.49 -0.53
N THR A 108 -1.19 15.67 -0.83
CA THR A 108 -2.47 16.12 -0.27
C THR A 108 -3.65 15.28 -0.78
N LEU A 109 -3.55 14.72 -1.98
CA LEU A 109 -4.58 13.89 -2.64
C LEU A 109 -4.41 12.39 -2.40
N THR A 110 -3.25 11.93 -1.94
CA THR A 110 -3.02 10.49 -1.70
C THR A 110 -3.64 10.03 -0.39
N ALA A 111 -4.41 8.94 -0.46
CA ALA A 111 -5.02 8.21 0.66
C ALA A 111 -5.39 6.77 0.23
#